data_AF-D3LST0-F1
#
_entry.id   AF-D3LST0-F1
#
_cell.length_a   1.000
_cell.length_b   1.000
_cell.length_c   1.000
_cell.angle_alpha   90.00
_cell.angle_beta   90.00
_cell.angle_gamma   90.00
#
_symmetry.space_group_name_H-M   'P 1'
#
loop_
_entity.id
_entity.type
_entity.pdbx_description
1 polymer ?
#
loop_
_entity_poly.entity_id
_entity_poly.type
_entity_poly.pdbx_seq_one_letter_code
_entity_poly.pdbx_strand_id
1 'polypeptide(L)'
;MKEVIKTIPVEDGKLYALAGENRYLLADCGAGIEIVEDSEELPVLGKGRVITNRGAALLITFEHKPGFSVNLESVQGFGFQGRVLRQDGIYEKVIFAHCLLASDLDLTEAGECTFEIQCSAEMIKRLRAL
;
A
#
# COMPACT_ATOMS: atom_id res chain seq x y z
N MET A 1 -2.72 19.90 1.89
CA MET A 1 -3.13 19.18 3.11
C MET A 1 -3.43 17.76 2.69
N LYS A 2 -2.72 16.81 3.30
CA LYS A 2 -2.90 15.37 3.06
C LYS A 2 -3.81 14.80 4.13
N GLU A 3 -4.82 14.04 3.70
CA GLU A 3 -5.82 13.46 4.58
C GLU A 3 -6.08 12.01 4.16
N VAL A 4 -6.05 11.08 5.12
CA VAL A 4 -6.45 9.69 4.88
C VAL A 4 -7.98 9.66 4.83
N ILE A 5 -8.53 9.34 3.66
CA ILE A 5 -9.98 9.34 3.46
C ILE A 5 -10.60 7.96 3.63
N LYS A 6 -9.78 6.91 3.59
CA LYS A 6 -10.23 5.51 3.71
C LYS A 6 -9.06 4.59 4.02
N THR A 7 -9.26 3.66 4.95
CA THR A 7 -8.35 2.55 5.22
C THR A 7 -9.06 1.23 4.90
N ILE A 8 -8.42 0.38 4.12
CA ILE A 8 -8.95 -0.92 3.69
C ILE A 8 -8.10 -2.00 4.34
N PRO A 9 -8.65 -2.82 5.25
CA PRO A 9 -7.90 -3.91 5.85
C PRO A 9 -7.60 -4.97 4.79
N VAL A 10 -6.41 -5.56 4.88
CA VAL A 10 -5.95 -6.63 4.00
C VAL A 10 -5.58 -7.84 4.86
N GLU A 11 -6.12 -8.99 4.48
CA GLU A 11 -5.83 -10.29 5.10
C GLU A 11 -4.82 -11.09 4.27
N ASP A 12 -4.13 -12.01 4.95
CA ASP A 12 -3.08 -12.88 4.38
C ASP A 12 -2.06 -12.11 3.52
N GLY A 13 -1.57 -11.00 4.07
CA GLY A 13 -0.56 -10.18 3.42
C GLY A 13 0.74 -10.96 3.23
N LYS A 14 1.32 -10.81 2.05
CA LYS A 14 2.61 -11.38 1.67
C LYS A 14 3.44 -10.31 1.02
N LEU A 15 4.51 -9.94 1.71
CA LEU A 15 5.51 -8.99 1.22
C LEU A 15 6.60 -9.75 0.47
N TYR A 16 6.96 -9.26 -0.70
CA TYR A 16 7.97 -9.86 -1.56
C TYR A 16 9.09 -8.88 -1.89
N ALA A 17 10.31 -9.40 -1.95
CA ALA A 17 11.45 -8.77 -2.60
C ALA A 17 11.49 -9.15 -4.08
N LEU A 18 11.79 -8.19 -4.94
CA LEU A 18 12.05 -8.38 -6.36
C LEU A 18 13.56 -8.25 -6.60
N ALA A 19 14.19 -9.28 -7.13
CA ALA A 19 15.61 -9.26 -7.48
C ALA A 19 15.82 -9.94 -8.84
N GLY A 20 16.14 -9.14 -9.86
CA GLY A 20 16.17 -9.58 -11.25
C GLY A 20 14.78 -10.05 -11.71
N GLU A 21 14.70 -11.26 -12.28
CA GLU A 21 13.43 -11.87 -12.70
C GLU A 21 12.73 -12.67 -11.59
N ASN A 22 13.35 -12.75 -10.40
CA ASN A 22 12.86 -13.57 -9.31
C ASN A 22 12.10 -12.75 -8.27
N ARG A 23 11.14 -13.41 -7.63
CA ARG A 23 10.36 -12.88 -6.52
C ARG A 23 10.53 -13.77 -5.30
N TYR A 24 10.99 -13.20 -4.19
CA TYR A 24 11.24 -13.89 -2.93
C TYR A 24 10.25 -13.41 -1.89
N LEU A 25 9.59 -14.33 -1.17
CA LEU A 25 8.76 -13.97 -0.02
C LEU A 25 9.68 -13.45 1.10
N LEU A 26 9.43 -12.24 1.59
CA LEU A 26 10.16 -11.64 2.70
C LEU A 26 9.45 -11.85 4.03
N ALA A 27 8.13 -11.73 4.04
CA ALA A 27 7.32 -11.94 5.24
C ALA A 27 5.87 -12.23 4.86
N ASP A 28 5.24 -13.09 5.65
CA ASP A 28 3.79 -13.00 5.83
C ASP A 28 3.52 -11.83 6.81
N CYS A 29 2.49 -11.02 6.55
CA CYS A 29 2.21 -9.81 7.32
C CYS A 29 0.72 -9.46 7.35
N GLY A 30 0.32 -8.70 8.38
CA GLY A 30 -0.89 -7.90 8.34
C GLY A 30 -0.68 -6.68 7.45
N ALA A 31 -1.74 -6.18 6.83
CA ALA A 31 -1.63 -4.98 6.02
C ALA A 31 -2.91 -4.14 5.96
N GLY A 32 -2.73 -2.85 5.71
CA GLY A 32 -3.79 -1.89 5.41
C GLY A 32 -3.45 -1.08 4.17
N ILE A 33 -4.45 -0.79 3.34
CA ILE A 33 -4.32 0.14 2.22
C ILE A 33 -5.01 1.45 2.60
N GLU A 34 -4.24 2.53 2.70
CA GLU A 34 -4.76 3.87 2.95
C GLU A 34 -4.89 4.64 1.64
N ILE A 35 -6.06 5.24 1.41
CA ILE A 35 -6.27 6.17 0.32
C ILE A 35 -6.08 7.58 0.88
N VAL A 36 -5.11 8.30 0.33
CA VAL A 36 -4.77 9.67 0.74
C VAL A 36 -5.23 10.66 -0.32
N GLU A 37 -5.90 11.72 0.12
CA GLU A 37 -6.26 12.87 -0.71
C GLU A 37 -5.33 14.06 -0.40
N ASP A 38 -4.78 14.68 -1.44
CA ASP A 38 -4.05 15.95 -1.30
C ASP A 38 -4.90 17.09 -1.84
N SER A 39 -5.02 18.13 -1.03
CA SER A 39 -5.88 19.28 -1.32
C SER A 39 -5.15 20.57 -0.99
N GLU A 40 -5.33 21.58 -1.83
CA GLU A 40 -4.78 22.91 -1.60
C GLU A 40 -5.92 23.89 -1.37
N GLU A 41 -5.77 24.75 -0.37
CA GLU A 41 -6.63 25.91 -0.21
C GLU A 41 -6.13 27.01 -1.14
N LEU A 42 -6.91 27.29 -2.20
CA LEU A 42 -6.63 28.42 -3.07
C LEU A 42 -7.36 29.66 -2.54
N PRO A 43 -6.67 30.81 -2.36
CA PRO A 43 -7.29 32.05 -1.95
C PRO A 43 -8.01 32.69 -3.15
N VAL A 44 -9.13 32.10 -3.56
CA VAL A 44 -10.06 32.72 -4.52
C VAL A 44 -11.20 33.36 -3.74
N LEU A 45 -11.81 34.43 -4.27
CA LEU A 45 -12.97 35.11 -3.67
C LEU A 45 -14.15 34.12 -3.50
N GLY A 46 -14.24 33.53 -2.30
CA GLY A 46 -15.16 32.46 -1.95
C GLY A 46 -14.38 31.31 -1.30
N LYS A 47 -14.69 30.99 -0.04
CA LYS A 47 -14.03 29.94 0.75
C LYS A 47 -14.17 28.55 0.10
N GLY A 48 -13.33 28.23 -0.89
CA GLY A 48 -13.37 26.97 -1.62
C GLY A 48 -12.06 26.20 -1.45
N ARG A 49 -12.14 24.97 -0.92
CA ARG A 49 -11.04 23.99 -0.94
C ARG A 49 -11.00 23.34 -2.32
N VAL A 50 -9.84 23.32 -2.98
CA VAL A 50 -9.66 22.65 -4.28
C VAL A 50 -8.84 21.38 -4.07
N ILE A 51 -9.38 20.25 -4.50
CA ILE A 51 -8.65 18.98 -4.48
C ILE A 51 -7.73 18.96 -5.70
N THR A 52 -6.43 19.09 -5.47
CA THR A 52 -5.41 19.19 -6.53
C THR A 52 -4.92 17.83 -6.98
N ASN A 53 -4.91 16.84 -6.09
CA ASN A 53 -4.55 15.47 -6.44
C ASN A 53 -5.37 14.44 -5.63
N ARG A 54 -6.00 13.50 -6.35
CA ARG A 54 -6.76 12.40 -5.75
C ARG A 54 -5.97 11.11 -5.87
N GLY A 55 -5.29 10.74 -4.78
CA GLY A 55 -4.85 9.37 -4.55
C GLY A 55 -3.35 9.16 -4.68
N ALA A 56 -2.66 9.30 -3.55
CA ALA A 56 -1.65 8.30 -3.24
C ALA A 56 -2.37 7.16 -2.50
N ALA A 57 -2.12 5.92 -2.88
CA ALA A 57 -2.47 4.81 -2.02
C ALA A 57 -1.18 4.38 -1.31
N LEU A 58 -1.27 4.23 0.02
CA LEU A 58 -0.19 3.74 0.84
C LEU A 58 -0.53 2.32 1.27
N LEU A 59 0.41 1.42 1.15
CA LEU A 59 0.34 0.10 1.72
C LEU A 59 1.17 0.11 3.00
N ILE A 60 0.52 -0.15 4.13
CA ILE A 60 1.17 -0.30 5.43
C ILE A 60 1.19 -1.78 5.77
N THR A 61 2.35 -2.34 6.08
CA THR A 61 2.52 -3.72 6.53
C THR A 61 3.03 -3.78 7.95
N PHE A 62 2.57 -4.75 8.73
CA PHE A 62 2.86 -4.93 10.15
C PHE A 62 2.76 -6.41 10.55
N GLU A 63 3.08 -6.75 11.81
CA GLU A 63 3.02 -8.14 12.33
C GLU A 63 3.82 -9.11 11.45
N HIS A 64 5.02 -8.71 11.05
CA HIS A 64 5.83 -9.45 10.09
C HIS A 64 6.28 -10.80 10.66
N LYS A 65 6.12 -11.84 9.87
CA LYS A 65 6.66 -13.18 10.09
C LYS A 65 7.68 -13.45 8.98
N PRO A 66 8.98 -13.16 9.22
CA PRO A 66 9.99 -13.22 8.18
C PRO A 66 10.07 -14.60 7.52
N GLY A 67 9.94 -14.62 6.20
CA GLY A 67 10.18 -15.77 5.36
C GLY A 67 11.59 -15.67 4.77
N PHE A 68 12.50 -16.55 5.21
CA PHE A 68 13.86 -16.70 4.68
C PHE A 68 14.77 -15.46 4.72
N SER A 69 16.09 -15.69 4.66
CA SER A 69 17.08 -14.62 4.53
C SER A 69 17.29 -14.28 3.05
N VAL A 70 16.66 -13.21 2.58
CA VAL A 70 16.97 -12.62 1.26
C VAL A 70 18.15 -11.65 1.43
N ASN A 71 19.11 -11.68 0.50
CA ASN A 71 20.13 -10.63 0.46
C ASN A 71 19.48 -9.32 -0.02
N LEU A 72 19.19 -8.43 0.93
CA LEU A 72 18.55 -7.13 0.70
C LEU A 72 19.35 -6.22 -0.24
N GLU A 73 20.68 -6.40 -0.34
CA GLU A 73 21.53 -5.60 -1.24
C GLU A 73 21.22 -5.82 -2.72
N SER A 74 20.61 -6.98 -3.06
CA SER A 74 20.24 -7.34 -4.43
C SER A 74 18.80 -6.95 -4.80
N VAL A 75 18.04 -6.40 -3.85
CA VAL A 75 16.62 -6.08 -4.02
C VAL A 75 16.47 -4.81 -4.85
N GLN A 76 15.72 -4.93 -5.94
CA GLN A 76 15.45 -3.85 -6.89
C GLN A 76 14.06 -3.23 -6.67
N GLY A 77 13.20 -3.88 -5.89
CA GLY A 77 11.89 -3.37 -5.55
C GLY A 77 11.11 -4.34 -4.68
N PHE A 78 9.89 -3.93 -4.33
CA PHE A 78 8.99 -4.71 -3.51
C PHE A 78 7.70 -5.00 -4.24
N GLY A 79 7.09 -6.13 -3.91
CA GLY A 79 5.75 -6.47 -4.35
C GLY A 79 4.93 -6.95 -3.17
N PHE A 80 3.61 -6.83 -3.29
CA PHE A 80 2.69 -7.24 -2.24
C PHE A 80 1.51 -8.02 -2.82
N GLN A 81 1.03 -8.97 -2.04
CA GLN A 81 -0.21 -9.69 -2.32
C GLN A 81 -1.01 -9.85 -1.03
N GLY A 82 -2.33 -9.71 -1.12
CA GLY A 82 -3.23 -10.04 -0.01
C GLY A 82 -4.66 -10.24 -0.49
N ARG A 83 -5.59 -10.26 0.46
CA ARG A 83 -7.02 -10.40 0.22
C ARG A 83 -7.77 -9.27 0.92
N VAL A 84 -8.70 -8.65 0.22
CA VAL A 84 -9.57 -7.60 0.75
C VAL A 84 -11.00 -8.12 0.80
N LEU A 85 -11.71 -7.84 1.88
CA LEU A 85 -13.13 -8.18 2.01
C LEU A 85 -13.96 -7.11 1.30
N ARG A 86 -14.73 -7.52 0.29
CA ARG A 86 -15.69 -6.64 -0.39
C ARG A 86 -16.95 -6.46 0.47
N GLN A 87 -17.72 -5.41 0.16
CA GLN A 87 -19.01 -5.13 0.80
C GLN A 87 -20.04 -6.27 0.70
N ASP A 88 -19.95 -7.14 -0.31
CA ASP A 88 -20.81 -8.31 -0.48
C ASP A 88 -20.33 -9.55 0.29
N GLY A 89 -19.28 -9.42 1.11
CA GLY A 89 -18.73 -10.50 1.93
C GLY A 89 -17.78 -11.43 1.17
N ILE A 90 -17.44 -11.14 -0.09
CA ILE A 90 -16.52 -11.95 -0.89
C ILE A 90 -15.10 -11.40 -0.76
N TYR A 91 -14.15 -12.29 -0.45
CA TYR A 91 -12.73 -11.95 -0.51
C TYR A 91 -12.24 -11.82 -1.94
N GLU A 92 -11.60 -10.70 -2.25
CA GLU A 92 -10.96 -10.43 -3.52
C GLU A 92 -9.44 -10.37 -3.35
N LYS A 93 -8.71 -10.95 -4.29
CA LYS A 93 -7.24 -10.87 -4.30
C LYS A 93 -6.78 -9.49 -4.79
N VAL A 94 -5.87 -8.88 -4.03
CA VAL A 94 -5.15 -7.66 -4.40
C VAL A 94 -3.67 -8.00 -4.62
N ILE A 95 -3.10 -7.45 -5.68
CA ILE A 95 -1.69 -7.62 -6.04
C ILE A 95 -1.14 -6.25 -6.43
N PHE A 96 -0.04 -5.87 -5.79
CA PHE A 96 0.76 -4.72 -6.18
C PHE A 96 2.12 -5.25 -6.63
N ALA A 97 2.39 -5.18 -7.93
CA ALA A 97 3.62 -5.70 -8.50
C ALA A 97 4.83 -4.83 -8.16
N HIS A 98 4.62 -3.53 -7.96
CA HIS A 98 5.67 -2.56 -7.67
C HIS A 98 5.21 -1.64 -6.54
N CYS A 99 5.81 -1.83 -5.37
CA CYS A 99 5.65 -1.02 -4.18
C CYS A 99 6.95 -0.25 -3.96
N LEU A 100 6.85 1.08 -3.84
CA LEU A 100 8.00 1.94 -3.54
C LEU A 100 8.08 2.09 -2.04
N LEU A 101 9.20 1.67 -1.45
CA LEU A 101 9.41 1.79 -0.01
C LEU A 101 9.47 3.28 0.38
N ALA A 102 8.60 3.68 1.31
CA ALA A 102 8.42 5.07 1.75
C ALA A 102 8.91 5.32 3.19
N SER A 103 9.11 4.26 3.97
CA SER A 103 9.71 4.27 5.32
C SER A 103 10.96 3.40 5.35
N ASP A 104 11.60 3.28 6.52
CA ASP A 104 12.61 2.23 6.71
C ASP A 104 11.97 0.85 6.60
N LEU A 105 12.75 -0.13 6.12
CA LEU A 105 12.33 -1.53 6.05
C LEU A 105 12.55 -2.20 7.41
N ASP A 106 11.49 -2.34 8.20
CA ASP A 106 11.47 -3.06 9.46
C ASP A 106 10.61 -4.33 9.36
N LEU A 107 11.28 -5.47 9.17
CA LEU A 107 10.66 -6.79 9.09
C LEU A 107 10.57 -7.51 10.44
N THR A 108 10.82 -6.82 11.56
CA THR A 108 10.62 -7.43 12.89
C THR A 108 9.12 -7.62 13.17
N GLU A 109 8.81 -8.48 14.14
CA GLU A 109 7.41 -8.80 14.50
C GLU A 109 6.61 -7.56 14.94
N ALA A 110 7.28 -6.60 15.60
CA ALA A 110 6.69 -5.32 16.00
C ALA A 110 6.92 -4.19 14.98
N GLY A 111 7.66 -4.47 13.89
CA GLY A 111 8.03 -3.51 12.88
C GLY A 111 6.85 -3.14 11.98
N GLU A 112 6.94 -1.95 11.39
CA GLU A 112 5.98 -1.44 10.41
C GLU A 112 6.73 -0.93 9.18
N CYS A 113 6.20 -1.20 8.00
CA CYS A 113 6.73 -0.67 6.74
C CYS A 113 5.62 0.04 5.98
N THR A 114 5.93 1.21 5.43
CA THR A 114 5.04 1.95 4.53
C THR A 114 5.59 1.92 3.12
N PHE A 115 4.70 1.65 2.16
CA PHE A 115 5.00 1.67 0.74
C PHE A 115 4.04 2.57 -0.01
N GLU A 116 4.56 3.38 -0.93
CA GLU A 116 3.75 4.02 -1.96
C GLU A 116 3.42 3.01 -3.06
N ILE A 117 2.14 2.91 -3.41
CA ILE A 117 1.68 2.06 -4.52
C ILE A 117 1.21 2.93 -5.68
N GLN A 118 1.84 2.75 -6.84
CA GLN A 118 1.43 3.39 -8.07
C GLN A 118 0.11 2.78 -8.54
N CYS A 119 -0.99 3.50 -8.34
CA CYS A 119 -2.31 3.06 -8.74
C CYS A 119 -2.77 3.80 -9.99
N SER A 120 -3.31 3.06 -10.97
CA SER A 120 -4.07 3.67 -12.05
C SER A 120 -5.36 4.29 -11.49
N ALA A 121 -5.94 5.24 -12.21
CA ALA A 121 -7.23 5.84 -11.82
C ALA A 121 -8.34 4.78 -11.66
N GLU A 122 -8.30 3.71 -12.45
CA GLU A 122 -9.21 2.57 -12.34
C GLU A 122 -9.00 1.79 -11.04
N MET A 123 -7.73 1.52 -10.68
CA MET A 123 -7.41 0.84 -9.42
C MET A 123 -7.83 1.67 -8.21
N ILE A 124 -7.63 2.99 -8.22
CA ILE A 124 -8.12 3.89 -7.17
C ILE A 124 -9.64 3.83 -7.07
N LYS A 125 -10.35 3.86 -8.20
CA LYS A 125 -11.82 3.76 -8.22
C LYS A 125 -12.29 2.43 -7.64
N ARG A 126 -11.61 1.32 -7.96
CA ARG A 126 -11.91 0.00 -7.41
C ARG A 126 -11.66 -0.07 -5.91
N LEU A 127 -10.50 0.40 -5.42
CA LEU A 127 -10.18 0.44 -3.98
C LEU A 127 -11.21 1.28 -3.20
N ARG A 128 -11.68 2.39 -3.77
CA ARG A 128 -12.75 3.20 -3.17
C ARG A 128 -14.08 2.46 -3.04
N ALA A 129 -14.36 1.48 -3.90
CA ALA A 129 -15.60 0.71 -3.88
C ALA A 129 -15.58 -0.53 -2.96
N LEU A 130 -14.41 -0.93 -2.46
CA LEU A 130 -14.26 -2.02 -1.48
C LEU A 130 -14.97 -1.71 -0.16
#